data_AF-A0AAU5K2T5-F1
#
_entry.id   AF-A0AAU5K2T5-F1
#
_cell.length_a   1.000
_cell.length_b   1.000
_cell.length_c   1.000
_cell.angle_alpha   90.00
_cell.angle_beta   90.00
_cell.angle_gamma   90.00
#
_symmetry.space_group_name_H-M   'P 1'
#
loop_
_entity.id
_entity.type
_entity.pdbx_description
1 polymer ?
#
loop_
_entity_poly.entity_id
_entity_poly.type
_entity_poly.pdbx_seq_one_letter_code
_entity_poly.pdbx_strand_id
1 'polypeptide(L)'
;MRMNDTYRDAVSGTLKSTDNGSRTNMTVTNGTPVHLLVYWVGLDGLLYGRNKRTRKLAPGYPGQVLDPGATITWNNIDRSYYFVAKVGYSGAFAAVWRADRDNAAVTVTGRDLLDPDDIGETPVPTGSMIIPPNGPRILVGAGVLQKDRFVTREQFWQRLPNSYSLAAGEEKVVNYTQTQGMQDSSSDAKTVTGSVSTSASAGWGPFSASVNASLSKSSTKTQQVTVSTQTTSFTSNSYSNESAHGWLCLYWQLADTLTVFDETGTPLSSVVSATGPSVVWGPVKIDNLEEDPDPTALRAEIRDDVPEIVSVRPAPEQLRSA
;
A
#
# COMPACT_ATOMS: atom_id res chain seq x y z
N MET A 1 7.35 -13.15 1.95
CA MET A 1 6.59 -13.92 0.95
C MET A 1 6.90 -13.36 -0.43
N ARG A 2 7.20 -14.19 -1.44
CA ARG A 2 7.34 -13.67 -2.81
C ARG A 2 5.99 -13.43 -3.45
N MET A 3 5.92 -12.42 -4.32
CA MET A 3 4.77 -12.12 -5.15
C MET A 3 4.41 -13.34 -6.01
N ASN A 4 3.17 -13.79 -5.88
CA ASN A 4 2.56 -14.79 -6.75
C ASN A 4 1.30 -14.21 -7.40
N ASP A 5 0.65 -14.96 -8.29
CA ASP A 5 -0.51 -14.47 -9.04
C ASP A 5 -1.65 -14.00 -8.12
N THR A 6 -1.93 -14.72 -7.04
CA THR A 6 -2.98 -14.31 -6.08
C THR A 6 -2.63 -13.00 -5.37
N TYR A 7 -1.39 -12.83 -4.95
CA TYR A 7 -0.93 -11.57 -4.35
C TYR A 7 -0.95 -10.43 -5.36
N ARG A 8 -0.52 -10.69 -6.60
CA ARG A 8 -0.52 -9.73 -7.71
C ARG A 8 -1.94 -9.25 -7.99
N ASP A 9 -2.89 -10.17 -8.13
CA ASP A 9 -4.30 -9.89 -8.36
C ASP A 9 -4.95 -9.16 -7.17
N ALA A 10 -4.56 -9.49 -5.95
CA ALA A 10 -5.07 -8.83 -4.76
C ALA A 10 -4.59 -7.38 -4.66
N VAL A 11 -3.33 -7.14 -5.02
CA VAL A 11 -2.69 -5.83 -5.00
C VAL A 11 -3.22 -4.94 -6.12
N SER A 12 -3.39 -5.47 -7.34
CA SER A 12 -3.99 -4.77 -8.48
C SER A 12 -5.49 -4.54 -8.32
N GLY A 13 -6.16 -5.26 -7.41
CA GLY A 13 -7.61 -5.21 -7.24
C GLY A 13 -8.39 -6.01 -8.30
N THR A 14 -7.73 -6.92 -9.03
CA THR A 14 -8.34 -7.79 -10.04
C THR A 14 -8.76 -9.15 -9.48
N LEU A 15 -8.39 -9.48 -8.25
CA LEU A 15 -8.73 -10.75 -7.61
C LEU A 15 -10.24 -10.90 -7.45
N LYS A 16 -10.77 -12.07 -7.84
CA LYS A 16 -12.19 -12.44 -7.69
C LYS A 16 -12.32 -13.76 -6.96
N SER A 17 -13.29 -13.83 -6.05
CA SER A 17 -13.69 -15.10 -5.45
C SER A 17 -14.53 -15.91 -6.43
N THR A 18 -14.62 -17.22 -6.18
CA THR A 18 -15.61 -18.08 -6.83
C THR A 18 -16.58 -18.64 -5.78
N ASP A 19 -17.74 -19.13 -6.20
CA ASP A 19 -18.66 -19.87 -5.34
C ASP A 19 -18.76 -21.29 -5.90
N ASN A 20 -18.34 -22.27 -5.11
CA ASN A 20 -18.38 -23.67 -5.49
C ASN A 20 -19.41 -24.45 -4.65
N GLY A 21 -20.20 -23.75 -3.83
CA GLY A 21 -21.21 -24.31 -2.93
C GLY A 21 -20.63 -25.07 -1.73
N SER A 22 -19.31 -25.23 -1.64
CA SER A 22 -18.66 -25.98 -0.57
C SER A 22 -18.43 -25.10 0.64
N ARG A 23 -19.01 -25.48 1.78
CA ARG A 23 -18.97 -24.67 3.01
C ARG A 23 -17.95 -25.19 4.00
N THR A 24 -17.25 -24.28 4.66
CA THR A 24 -16.26 -24.56 5.70
C THR A 24 -16.36 -23.54 6.84
N ASN A 25 -15.69 -23.81 7.95
CA ASN A 25 -15.41 -22.81 8.97
C ASN A 25 -13.97 -22.31 8.78
N MET A 26 -13.71 -21.08 9.18
CA MET A 26 -12.39 -20.49 9.09
C MET A 26 -12.08 -19.67 10.32
N THR A 27 -10.88 -19.85 10.85
CA THR A 27 -10.34 -19.09 11.95
C THR A 27 -9.11 -18.33 11.47
N VAL A 28 -9.08 -17.03 11.71
CA VAL A 28 -7.96 -16.16 11.35
C VAL A 28 -7.44 -15.47 12.59
N THR A 29 -6.14 -15.58 12.81
CA THR A 29 -5.42 -14.93 13.91
C THR A 29 -4.46 -13.89 13.35
N ASN A 30 -4.41 -12.71 13.96
CA ASN A 30 -3.42 -11.70 13.63
C ASN A 30 -2.19 -11.87 14.53
N GLY A 31 -1.12 -12.43 13.97
CA GLY A 31 0.19 -12.53 14.62
C GLY A 31 1.12 -11.35 14.32
N THR A 32 0.62 -10.29 13.69
CA THR A 32 1.37 -9.04 13.47
C THR A 32 1.11 -8.04 14.59
N PRO A 33 2.00 -7.05 14.80
CA PRO A 33 1.78 -6.02 15.82
C PRO A 33 0.86 -4.89 15.37
N VAL A 34 0.24 -4.99 14.18
CA VAL A 34 -0.59 -3.93 13.60
C VAL A 34 -2.05 -4.33 13.58
N HIS A 35 -2.96 -3.36 13.70
CA HIS A 35 -4.38 -3.59 13.48
C HIS A 35 -4.63 -3.93 12.00
N LEU A 36 -5.33 -5.03 11.74
CA LEU A 36 -5.71 -5.43 10.39
C LEU A 36 -7.21 -5.20 10.16
N LEU A 37 -7.56 -4.76 8.96
CA LEU A 37 -8.91 -4.75 8.42
C LEU A 37 -9.01 -5.89 7.42
N VAL A 38 -9.83 -6.89 7.74
CA VAL A 38 -10.03 -8.06 6.88
C VAL A 38 -11.28 -7.87 6.03
N TYR A 39 -11.08 -7.92 4.72
CA TYR A 39 -12.12 -7.81 3.70
C TYR A 39 -12.40 -9.15 3.06
N TRP A 40 -13.66 -9.37 2.72
CA TRP A 40 -14.08 -10.45 1.85
C TRP A 40 -13.91 -10.00 0.40
N VAL A 41 -13.32 -10.82 -0.46
CA VAL A 41 -13.29 -10.54 -1.89
C VAL A 41 -14.57 -11.09 -2.50
N GLY A 42 -15.35 -10.24 -3.17
CA GLY A 42 -16.59 -10.65 -3.83
C GLY A 42 -16.35 -11.43 -5.13
N LEU A 43 -17.43 -12.00 -5.68
CA LEU A 43 -17.43 -12.61 -7.01
C LEU A 43 -17.24 -11.56 -8.13
N ASP A 44 -17.62 -10.32 -7.83
CA ASP A 44 -17.41 -9.12 -8.64
C ASP A 44 -15.98 -8.55 -8.55
N GLY A 45 -15.18 -9.02 -7.58
CA GLY A 45 -13.83 -8.51 -7.27
C GLY A 45 -13.81 -7.33 -6.31
N LEU A 46 -14.97 -6.88 -5.83
CA LEU A 46 -15.02 -5.79 -4.85
C LEU A 46 -14.63 -6.29 -3.47
N LEU A 47 -14.13 -5.37 -2.63
CA LEU A 47 -13.85 -5.64 -1.23
C LEU A 47 -15.11 -5.38 -0.39
N TYR A 48 -15.62 -6.43 0.22
CA TYR A 48 -16.79 -6.42 1.08
C TYR A 48 -16.38 -6.28 2.54
N GLY A 49 -16.93 -5.25 3.18
CA GLY A 49 -16.81 -5.00 4.61
C GLY A 49 -18.13 -5.20 5.32
N ARG A 50 -18.11 -5.16 6.66
CA ARG A 50 -19.32 -5.35 7.46
C ARG A 50 -20.03 -4.02 7.67
N ASN A 51 -21.24 -3.90 7.11
CA ASN A 51 -22.12 -2.77 7.40
C ASN A 51 -22.63 -2.89 8.84
N LYS A 52 -22.25 -1.96 9.73
CA LYS A 52 -22.66 -1.97 11.14
C LYS A 52 -24.18 -1.81 11.33
N ARG A 53 -24.85 -1.08 10.43
CA ARG A 53 -26.30 -0.82 10.49
C ARG A 53 -27.11 -2.05 10.09
N THR A 54 -26.78 -2.66 8.96
CA THR A 54 -27.55 -3.80 8.42
C THR A 54 -27.02 -5.16 8.87
N ARG A 55 -25.81 -5.19 9.46
CA ARG A 55 -25.03 -6.38 9.81
C ARG A 55 -24.67 -7.28 8.62
N LYS A 56 -24.94 -6.84 7.39
CA LYS A 56 -24.60 -7.56 6.15
C LYS A 56 -23.23 -7.15 5.62
N LEU A 57 -22.62 -8.04 4.84
CA LEU A 57 -21.46 -7.71 4.03
C LEU A 57 -21.93 -6.89 2.82
N ALA A 58 -21.20 -5.82 2.50
CA ALA A 58 -21.48 -4.98 1.35
C ALA A 58 -20.18 -4.27 0.89
N PRO A 59 -20.07 -3.93 -0.40
CA PRO A 59 -18.92 -3.20 -0.91
C PRO A 59 -18.89 -1.78 -0.33
N GLY A 60 -17.68 -1.21 -0.19
CA GLY A 60 -17.49 0.16 0.31
C GLY A 60 -17.58 0.32 1.84
N TYR A 61 -17.88 -0.74 2.59
CA TYR A 61 -17.84 -0.73 4.05
C TYR A 61 -16.45 -1.13 4.57
N PRO A 62 -16.06 -0.69 5.78
CA PRO A 62 -14.79 -1.07 6.37
C PRO A 62 -14.72 -2.58 6.62
N GLY A 63 -13.50 -3.12 6.49
CA GLY A 63 -13.20 -4.51 6.80
C GLY A 63 -13.45 -4.82 8.27
N GLN A 64 -13.54 -6.10 8.59
CA GLN A 64 -13.65 -6.52 9.98
C GLN A 64 -12.32 -6.27 10.69
N VAL A 65 -12.36 -5.55 11.81
CA VAL A 65 -11.18 -5.24 12.63
C VAL A 65 -10.67 -6.52 13.27
N LEU A 66 -9.38 -6.78 13.13
CA LEU A 66 -8.63 -7.87 13.73
C LEU A 66 -7.39 -7.29 14.43
N ASP A 67 -7.49 -7.11 15.74
CA ASP A 67 -6.45 -6.52 16.58
C ASP A 67 -5.22 -7.44 16.71
N PRO A 68 -4.03 -6.90 17.07
CA PRO A 68 -2.84 -7.71 17.33
C PRO A 68 -3.12 -8.83 18.34
N GLY A 69 -2.76 -10.06 18.00
CA GLY A 69 -3.01 -11.26 18.81
C GLY A 69 -4.46 -11.76 18.83
N ALA A 70 -5.41 -11.01 18.27
CA ALA A 70 -6.82 -11.41 18.24
C ALA A 70 -7.09 -12.49 17.19
N THR A 71 -8.23 -13.17 17.37
CA THR A 71 -8.72 -14.22 16.48
C THR A 71 -10.18 -13.95 16.12
N ILE A 72 -10.52 -14.15 14.84
CA ILE A 72 -11.89 -14.15 14.34
C ILE A 72 -12.20 -15.51 13.75
N THR A 73 -13.39 -16.03 14.04
CA THR A 73 -13.93 -17.24 13.41
C THR A 73 -15.17 -16.90 12.59
N TRP A 74 -15.18 -17.34 11.34
CA TRP A 74 -16.37 -17.35 10.49
C TRP A 74 -16.84 -18.78 10.28
N ASN A 75 -18.16 -18.97 10.35
CA ASN A 75 -18.80 -20.25 10.12
C ASN A 75 -19.51 -20.24 8.78
N ASN A 76 -19.61 -21.40 8.13
CA ASN A 76 -20.37 -21.60 6.91
C ASN A 76 -19.96 -20.66 5.75
N ILE A 77 -18.65 -20.45 5.59
CA ILE A 77 -18.08 -19.66 4.50
C ILE A 77 -17.83 -20.56 3.28
N ASP A 78 -17.84 -20.00 2.07
CA ASP A 78 -17.53 -20.79 0.88
C ASP A 78 -16.01 -21.00 0.73
N ARG A 79 -15.59 -22.22 0.35
CA ARG A 79 -14.17 -22.63 0.26
C ARG A 79 -13.39 -21.95 -0.87
N SER A 80 -14.08 -21.31 -1.80
CA SER A 80 -13.46 -20.57 -2.89
C SER A 80 -13.25 -19.08 -2.61
N TYR A 81 -13.68 -18.60 -1.44
CA TYR A 81 -13.56 -17.17 -1.15
C TYR A 81 -12.14 -16.79 -0.76
N TYR A 82 -11.70 -15.67 -1.32
CA TYR A 82 -10.49 -14.98 -0.93
C TYR A 82 -10.80 -13.90 0.11
N PHE A 83 -9.78 -13.63 0.92
CA PHE A 83 -9.78 -12.61 1.95
C PHE A 83 -8.53 -11.77 1.82
N VAL A 84 -8.67 -10.47 1.98
CA VAL A 84 -7.56 -9.50 1.94
C VAL A 84 -7.47 -8.79 3.28
N ALA A 85 -6.29 -8.82 3.90
CA ALA A 85 -5.98 -7.99 5.06
C ALA A 85 -5.27 -6.72 4.62
N LYS A 86 -5.76 -5.59 5.15
CA LYS A 86 -5.10 -4.27 5.03
C LYS A 86 -4.77 -3.72 6.40
N VAL A 87 -3.72 -2.92 6.49
CA VAL A 87 -3.35 -2.20 7.71
C VAL A 87 -4.41 -1.14 8.02
N GLY A 88 -4.89 -1.10 9.26
CA GLY A 88 -6.04 -0.28 9.64
C GLY A 88 -5.82 1.23 9.52
N TYR A 89 -4.60 1.71 9.77
CA TYR A 89 -4.29 3.15 9.75
C TYR A 89 -3.77 3.65 8.40
N SER A 90 -3.02 2.85 7.64
CA SER A 90 -2.44 3.26 6.35
C SER A 90 -3.20 2.73 5.14
N GLY A 91 -4.06 1.73 5.34
CA GLY A 91 -4.73 1.00 4.26
C GLY A 91 -3.79 0.12 3.44
N ALA A 92 -2.52 -0.04 3.87
CA ALA A 92 -1.54 -0.85 3.15
C ALA A 92 -1.97 -2.32 3.06
N PHE A 93 -1.81 -2.95 1.90
CA PHE A 93 -2.02 -4.38 1.74
C PHE A 93 -1.02 -5.16 2.61
N ALA A 94 -1.52 -6.10 3.41
CA ALA A 94 -0.69 -6.91 4.30
C ALA A 94 -0.61 -8.38 3.83
N ALA A 95 -1.75 -9.00 3.56
CA ALA A 95 -1.80 -10.41 3.16
C ALA A 95 -3.08 -10.75 2.41
N VAL A 96 -3.04 -11.84 1.65
CA VAL A 96 -4.20 -12.46 1.02
C VAL A 96 -4.18 -13.97 1.27
N TRP A 97 -5.35 -14.56 1.45
CA TRP A 97 -5.51 -16.00 1.58
C TRP A 97 -6.86 -16.47 1.08
N ARG A 98 -7.01 -17.79 0.92
CA ARG A 98 -8.24 -18.46 0.49
C ARG A 98 -8.73 -19.42 1.57
N ALA A 99 -10.04 -19.63 1.66
CA ALA A 99 -10.65 -20.67 2.49
C ALA A 99 -10.53 -22.08 1.88
N ASP A 100 -9.34 -22.49 1.45
CA ASP A 100 -9.12 -23.69 0.63
C ASP A 100 -9.33 -25.04 1.36
N ARG A 101 -9.46 -25.04 2.68
CA ARG A 101 -9.47 -26.25 3.53
C ARG A 101 -10.63 -26.29 4.53
N ASP A 102 -10.95 -27.49 4.99
CA ASP A 102 -11.94 -27.70 6.05
C ASP A 102 -11.39 -27.18 7.37
N ASN A 103 -12.17 -26.35 8.07
CA ASN A 103 -11.77 -25.69 9.32
C ASN A 103 -10.42 -24.97 9.18
N ALA A 104 -10.26 -24.19 8.10
CA ALA A 104 -9.03 -23.49 7.78
C ALA A 104 -8.60 -22.59 8.95
N ALA A 105 -7.34 -22.73 9.39
CA ALA A 105 -6.74 -21.88 10.40
C ALA A 105 -5.58 -21.11 9.77
N VAL A 106 -5.73 -19.78 9.67
CA VAL A 106 -4.70 -18.89 9.11
C VAL A 106 -4.18 -18.00 10.23
N THR A 107 -2.87 -17.89 10.35
CA THR A 107 -2.25 -16.89 11.23
C THR A 107 -1.45 -15.95 10.34
N VAL A 108 -1.85 -14.69 10.27
CA VAL A 108 -1.13 -13.66 9.51
C VAL A 108 0.05 -13.19 10.34
N THR A 109 1.26 -13.43 9.85
CA THR A 109 2.51 -13.08 10.54
C THR A 109 3.41 -12.27 9.61
N GLY A 110 4.56 -11.82 10.13
CA GLY A 110 5.59 -11.17 9.29
C GLY A 110 6.09 -12.03 8.11
N ARG A 111 5.88 -13.35 8.13
CA ARG A 111 6.25 -14.24 7.02
C ARG A 111 5.29 -14.19 5.84
N ASP A 112 4.04 -13.81 6.11
CA ASP A 112 2.96 -13.73 5.13
C ASP A 112 2.96 -12.36 4.41
N LEU A 113 3.72 -11.39 4.93
CA LEU A 113 3.97 -10.12 4.27
C LEU A 113 4.83 -10.31 3.01
N LEU A 114 4.60 -9.47 2.01
CA LEU A 114 5.43 -9.46 0.80
C LEU A 114 6.89 -9.14 1.13
N ASP A 115 7.81 -9.77 0.42
CA ASP A 115 9.23 -9.47 0.53
C ASP A 115 9.48 -8.03 0.10
N PRO A 116 10.41 -7.30 0.74
CA PRO A 116 10.79 -5.97 0.29
C PRO A 116 11.22 -5.98 -1.17
N ASP A 117 10.86 -4.92 -1.88
CA ASP A 117 11.07 -4.67 -3.31
C ASP A 117 10.24 -5.60 -4.24
N ASP A 118 9.50 -6.57 -3.70
CA ASP A 118 8.59 -7.45 -4.43
C ASP A 118 7.12 -6.99 -4.26
N ILE A 119 6.87 -5.71 -4.55
CA ILE A 119 5.57 -5.04 -4.33
C ILE A 119 4.67 -5.01 -5.57
N GLY A 120 5.07 -5.68 -6.66
CA GLY A 120 4.39 -5.66 -7.94
C GLY A 120 4.88 -4.55 -8.87
N GLU A 121 4.19 -4.41 -9.99
CA GLU A 121 4.59 -3.51 -11.08
C GLU A 121 4.12 -2.07 -10.84
N THR A 122 4.76 -1.12 -11.52
CA THR A 122 4.33 0.28 -11.52
C THR A 122 2.94 0.40 -12.17
N PRO A 123 2.05 1.26 -11.66
CA PRO A 123 0.77 1.51 -12.32
C PRO A 123 0.94 1.93 -13.78
N VAL A 124 0.07 1.39 -14.63
CA VAL A 124 0.06 1.60 -16.07
C VAL A 124 -1.16 2.45 -16.45
N PRO A 125 -1.00 3.48 -17.29
CA PRO A 125 -2.10 4.18 -17.95
C PRO A 125 -3.08 3.25 -18.66
N THR A 126 -4.37 3.54 -18.52
CA THR A 126 -5.47 2.86 -19.21
C THR A 126 -6.29 3.87 -19.99
N GLY A 127 -7.19 3.40 -20.88
CA GLY A 127 -8.08 4.29 -21.64
C GLY A 127 -8.98 5.14 -20.75
N SER A 128 -9.32 4.66 -19.55
CA SER A 128 -10.11 5.39 -18.56
C SER A 128 -9.25 6.32 -17.67
N MET A 129 -7.94 6.05 -17.58
CA MET A 129 -7.03 6.72 -16.66
C MET A 129 -5.63 6.88 -17.26
N ILE A 130 -5.45 7.98 -18.01
CA ILE A 130 -4.18 8.32 -18.69
C ILE A 130 -3.05 8.59 -17.69
N ILE A 131 -3.37 9.15 -16.53
CA ILE A 131 -2.41 9.42 -15.46
C ILE A 131 -2.81 8.55 -14.27
N PRO A 132 -2.19 7.38 -14.06
CA PRO A 132 -2.51 6.52 -12.94
C PRO A 132 -2.10 7.17 -11.60
N PRO A 133 -2.81 6.83 -10.51
CA PRO A 133 -2.44 7.23 -9.16
C PRO A 133 -1.17 6.53 -8.72
N ASN A 134 -0.67 6.88 -7.54
CA ASN A 134 0.37 6.09 -6.89
C ASN A 134 -0.04 4.62 -6.77
N GLY A 135 0.96 3.73 -6.79
CA GLY A 135 0.75 2.32 -6.54
C GLY A 135 0.17 2.08 -5.13
N PRO A 136 -0.53 0.95 -4.94
CA PRO A 136 -1.02 0.57 -3.62
C PRO A 136 0.15 0.46 -2.63
N ARG A 137 -0.10 0.88 -1.38
CA ARG A 137 0.83 0.68 -0.27
C ARG A 137 0.86 -0.78 0.11
N ILE A 138 2.06 -1.33 0.27
CA ILE A 138 2.30 -2.72 0.69
C ILE A 138 3.05 -2.72 2.01
N LEU A 139 2.53 -3.43 3.01
CA LEU A 139 3.25 -3.72 4.25
C LEU A 139 4.26 -4.84 3.99
N VAL A 140 5.54 -4.50 4.02
CA VAL A 140 6.65 -5.45 3.76
C VAL A 140 7.39 -5.85 5.04
N GLY A 141 7.14 -5.14 6.14
CA GLY A 141 7.70 -5.48 7.45
C GLY A 141 6.90 -4.88 8.60
N ALA A 142 6.81 -5.62 9.70
CA ALA A 142 6.24 -5.15 10.96
C ALA A 142 6.99 -5.78 12.14
N GLY A 143 7.22 -5.02 13.20
CA GLY A 143 7.95 -5.47 14.38
C GLY A 143 7.53 -4.74 15.64
N VAL A 144 7.71 -5.39 16.79
CA VAL A 144 7.51 -4.78 18.11
C VAL A 144 8.84 -4.19 18.59
N LEU A 145 8.76 -2.98 19.14
CA LEU A 145 9.86 -2.26 19.78
C LEU A 145 9.75 -2.38 21.31
N GLN A 146 10.68 -1.80 22.06
CA GLN A 146 10.55 -1.70 23.52
C GLN A 146 9.34 -0.82 23.90
N LYS A 147 8.75 -1.10 25.09
CA LYS A 147 7.61 -0.36 25.66
C LYS A 147 6.34 -0.40 24.81
N ASP A 148 5.99 -1.56 24.29
CA ASP A 148 4.75 -1.82 23.52
C ASP A 148 4.54 -0.92 22.28
N ARG A 149 5.60 -0.26 21.84
CA ARG A 149 5.66 0.44 20.57
C ARG A 149 5.84 -0.57 19.45
N PHE A 150 5.44 -0.20 18.24
CA PHE A 150 5.67 -1.04 17.07
C PHE A 150 6.18 -0.20 15.90
N VAL A 151 6.75 -0.88 14.92
CA VAL A 151 7.28 -0.28 13.70
C VAL A 151 6.71 -1.00 12.50
N THR A 152 6.39 -0.25 11.46
CA THR A 152 6.12 -0.81 10.14
C THR A 152 7.06 -0.30 9.10
N ARG A 153 7.22 -1.12 8.06
CA ARG A 153 7.86 -0.80 6.80
C ARG A 153 6.85 -0.99 5.68
N GLU A 154 6.55 0.09 4.98
CA GLU A 154 5.64 0.09 3.85
C GLU A 154 6.36 0.55 2.59
N GLN A 155 6.08 -0.11 1.47
CA GLN A 155 6.63 0.24 0.17
C GLN A 155 5.51 0.48 -0.85
N PHE A 156 5.73 1.43 -1.75
CA PHE A 156 4.81 1.71 -2.85
C PHE A 156 5.50 2.42 -4.02
N TRP A 157 4.91 2.29 -5.21
CA TRP A 157 5.31 3.07 -6.38
C TRP A 157 4.75 4.49 -6.28
N GLN A 158 5.63 5.48 -6.16
CA GLN A 158 5.25 6.88 -6.16
C GLN A 158 5.53 7.51 -7.52
N ARG A 159 4.52 8.17 -8.10
CA ARG A 159 4.69 8.94 -9.33
C ARG A 159 5.42 10.24 -9.04
N LEU A 160 6.44 10.55 -9.84
CA LEU A 160 7.18 11.80 -9.73
C LEU A 160 6.48 12.95 -10.48
N PRO A 161 6.60 14.19 -9.97
CA PRO A 161 6.01 15.37 -10.60
C PRO A 161 6.61 15.66 -11.98
N ASN A 162 7.80 15.13 -12.27
CA ASN A 162 8.54 15.34 -13.53
C ASN A 162 8.00 14.48 -14.70
N SER A 163 6.79 13.95 -14.60
CA SER A 163 6.13 13.25 -15.71
C SER A 163 5.69 14.27 -16.78
N TYR A 164 5.90 13.97 -18.06
CA TYR A 164 5.60 14.90 -19.17
C TYR A 164 5.18 14.16 -20.45
N SER A 165 4.61 14.91 -21.39
CA SER A 165 4.36 14.47 -22.77
C SER A 165 5.44 14.98 -23.72
N LEU A 166 5.76 14.19 -24.76
CA LEU A 166 6.59 14.59 -25.90
C LEU A 166 5.74 14.57 -27.17
N ALA A 167 5.72 15.66 -27.93
CA ALA A 167 5.17 15.67 -29.28
C ALA A 167 6.03 14.83 -30.24
N ALA A 168 5.47 14.50 -31.41
CA ALA A 168 6.21 13.81 -32.47
C ALA A 168 7.42 14.66 -32.89
N GLY A 169 8.61 14.06 -32.89
CA GLY A 169 9.88 14.71 -33.21
C GLY A 169 10.48 15.58 -32.10
N GLU A 170 9.87 15.63 -30.91
CA GLU A 170 10.36 16.45 -29.79
C GLU A 170 11.46 15.74 -28.99
N GLU A 171 12.53 16.48 -28.67
CA GLU A 171 13.56 16.06 -27.71
C GLU A 171 13.47 16.91 -26.44
N LYS A 172 13.63 16.27 -25.28
CA LYS A 172 13.63 16.94 -23.99
C LYS A 172 14.67 16.36 -23.06
N VAL A 173 15.48 17.26 -22.50
CA VAL A 173 16.37 16.95 -21.38
C VAL A 173 15.61 17.15 -20.07
N VAL A 174 15.62 16.13 -19.24
CA VAL A 174 14.90 16.10 -17.97
C VAL A 174 15.91 15.99 -16.86
N ASN A 175 15.90 17.00 -16.00
CA ASN A 175 16.63 17.00 -14.75
C ASN A 175 15.69 16.55 -13.65
N TYR A 176 16.10 15.57 -12.85
CA TYR A 176 15.38 15.24 -11.63
C TYR A 176 16.32 15.28 -10.43
N THR A 177 15.77 15.76 -9.34
CA THR A 177 16.42 15.81 -8.04
C THR A 177 16.01 14.57 -7.27
N GLN A 178 16.96 13.70 -6.95
CA GLN A 178 16.72 12.58 -6.05
C GLN A 178 16.93 13.08 -4.62
N THR A 179 15.86 13.16 -3.84
CA THR A 179 15.95 13.45 -2.41
C THR A 179 15.91 12.13 -1.64
N GLN A 180 17.07 11.70 -1.13
CA GLN A 180 17.13 10.71 -0.05
C GLN A 180 17.24 11.49 1.25
N GLY A 181 16.37 11.28 2.24
CA GLY A 181 16.49 12.00 3.51
C GLY A 181 15.34 11.75 4.48
N MET A 182 15.64 11.86 5.77
CA MET A 182 14.67 11.73 6.85
C MET A 182 13.86 13.02 7.01
N GLN A 183 12.53 12.92 7.14
CA GLN A 183 11.72 14.03 7.65
C GLN A 183 11.70 13.93 9.18
N ASP A 184 12.62 14.65 9.81
CA ASP A 184 12.94 14.52 11.23
C ASP A 184 11.88 15.23 12.11
N SER A 185 11.11 14.46 12.88
CA SER A 185 10.35 14.97 14.03
C SER A 185 10.93 14.42 15.35
N SER A 186 12.22 14.63 15.53
CA SER A 186 12.96 14.69 16.80
C SER A 186 13.10 13.41 17.66
N SER A 187 14.34 13.17 18.08
CA SER A 187 14.81 12.27 19.16
C SER A 187 14.74 10.74 19.00
N ASP A 188 13.85 10.18 18.18
CA ASP A 188 13.64 8.72 18.13
C ASP A 188 14.46 7.95 17.06
N ALA A 189 15.24 8.64 16.21
CA ALA A 189 16.02 8.01 15.14
C ALA A 189 17.05 6.97 15.63
N LYS A 190 17.66 7.19 16.81
CA LYS A 190 18.56 6.20 17.45
C LYS A 190 17.82 4.93 17.88
N THR A 191 16.54 5.06 18.22
CA THR A 191 15.67 3.96 18.64
C THR A 191 15.32 3.07 17.44
N VAL A 192 15.08 3.65 16.26
CA VAL A 192 14.78 2.91 15.02
C VAL A 192 15.92 1.95 14.64
N THR A 193 17.16 2.43 14.60
CA THR A 193 18.33 1.59 14.28
C THR A 193 18.58 0.50 15.33
N GLY A 194 18.38 0.82 16.61
CA GLY A 194 18.53 -0.14 17.72
C GLY A 194 17.46 -1.25 17.71
N SER A 195 16.28 -0.99 17.17
CA SER A 195 15.18 -1.96 17.19
C SER A 195 15.07 -2.82 15.95
N VAL A 196 15.43 -2.30 14.77
CA VAL A 196 15.54 -3.10 13.53
C VAL A 196 16.59 -4.22 13.69
N SER A 197 17.60 -4.02 14.55
CA SER A 197 18.62 -5.04 14.86
C SER A 197 18.19 -6.09 15.90
N THR A 198 17.13 -5.85 16.67
CA THR A 198 16.64 -6.78 17.71
C THR A 198 15.39 -7.57 17.28
N SER A 199 14.55 -7.03 16.40
CA SER A 199 13.38 -7.74 15.85
C SER A 199 13.73 -8.50 14.56
N ALA A 200 14.58 -9.52 14.66
CA ALA A 200 14.95 -10.41 13.55
C ALA A 200 13.83 -11.41 13.16
N SER A 201 12.58 -10.93 13.05
CA SER A 201 11.49 -11.68 12.43
C SER A 201 11.41 -11.34 10.94
N ALA A 202 11.03 -12.30 10.09
CA ALA A 202 10.95 -12.16 8.64
C ALA A 202 10.25 -10.86 8.17
N GLY A 203 10.77 -10.23 7.10
CA GLY A 203 10.23 -8.99 6.50
C GLY A 203 11.21 -7.80 6.48
N TRP A 204 12.28 -7.85 7.27
CA TRP A 204 13.30 -6.79 7.32
C TRP A 204 14.43 -6.98 6.29
N GLY A 205 14.12 -7.36 5.04
CA GLY A 205 15.12 -7.32 3.95
C GLY A 205 15.89 -5.98 3.95
N PRO A 206 17.08 -5.86 3.33
CA PRO A 206 17.94 -4.68 3.49
C PRO A 206 17.12 -3.39 3.37
N PHE A 207 17.10 -2.58 4.43
CA PHE A 207 16.57 -1.22 4.36
C PHE A 207 17.57 -0.46 3.51
N SER A 208 17.30 -0.47 2.19
CA SER A 208 18.13 -0.01 1.08
C SER A 208 19.36 -0.85 0.70
N ALA A 209 19.35 -1.41 -0.51
CA ALA A 209 20.59 -1.62 -1.26
C ALA A 209 21.22 -0.27 -1.72
N SER A 210 20.54 0.87 -1.52
CA SER A 210 21.01 2.21 -1.92
C SER A 210 21.60 3.08 -0.80
N VAL A 211 21.32 2.86 0.49
CA VAL A 211 22.09 3.47 1.59
C VAL A 211 23.38 2.67 1.85
N ASN A 212 23.41 1.37 1.50
CA ASN A 212 24.60 0.53 1.68
C ASN A 212 25.51 0.36 0.45
N ALA A 213 25.04 0.58 -0.79
CA ALA A 213 25.93 0.50 -1.96
C ALA A 213 27.01 1.60 -1.97
N SER A 214 26.77 2.74 -1.29
CA SER A 214 27.77 3.79 -1.14
C SER A 214 28.67 3.61 0.10
N LEU A 215 28.41 2.66 1.00
CA LEU A 215 29.08 2.62 2.31
C LEU A 215 29.62 1.28 2.81
N SER A 216 29.39 0.13 2.19
CA SER A 216 30.12 -1.09 2.62
C SER A 216 30.12 -2.23 1.61
N LYS A 217 31.19 -2.28 0.81
CA LYS A 217 31.65 -3.48 0.08
C LYS A 217 32.28 -4.54 1.00
N SER A 218 32.04 -4.48 2.31
CA SER A 218 32.56 -5.45 3.28
C SER A 218 31.78 -5.36 4.58
N SER A 219 30.93 -6.34 4.86
CA SER A 219 30.65 -6.89 6.19
C SER A 219 29.26 -7.52 6.22
N THR A 220 29.23 -8.84 6.08
CA THR A 220 28.10 -9.67 6.51
C THR A 220 28.09 -9.70 8.03
N LYS A 221 26.99 -9.21 8.64
CA LYS A 221 26.53 -9.43 10.04
C LYS A 221 26.34 -8.22 10.96
N THR A 222 26.36 -6.98 10.50
CA THR A 222 25.86 -5.85 11.31
C THR A 222 25.31 -4.76 10.42
N GLN A 223 24.00 -4.54 10.44
CA GLN A 223 23.37 -3.45 9.71
C GLN A 223 23.29 -2.23 10.62
N GLN A 224 24.29 -1.36 10.52
CA GLN A 224 24.21 -0.01 11.08
C GLN A 224 23.44 0.85 10.08
N VAL A 225 22.16 1.12 10.36
CA VAL A 225 21.40 2.11 9.59
C VAL A 225 22.00 3.47 9.90
N THR A 226 22.75 4.04 8.94
CA THR A 226 23.28 5.40 9.04
C THR A 226 22.19 6.36 8.56
N VAL A 227 21.48 6.98 9.50
CA VAL A 227 20.21 7.72 9.30
C VAL A 227 20.42 9.23 8.98
N SER A 228 21.65 9.69 8.71
CA SER A 228 21.98 11.13 8.78
C SER A 228 22.33 11.85 7.47
N THR A 229 22.26 11.23 6.30
CA THR A 229 22.69 11.87 5.05
C THR A 229 21.53 12.17 4.12
N GLN A 230 21.17 13.45 4.01
CA GLN A 230 20.35 13.91 2.89
C GLN A 230 21.22 14.02 1.64
N THR A 231 21.23 12.97 0.82
CA THR A 231 21.97 12.99 -0.45
C THR A 231 21.04 13.51 -1.53
N THR A 232 21.39 14.66 -2.09
CA THR A 232 20.72 15.20 -3.27
C THR A 232 21.59 14.90 -4.49
N SER A 233 21.20 13.90 -5.30
CA SER A 233 21.84 13.65 -6.59
C SER A 233 21.04 14.30 -7.72
N PHE A 234 21.77 14.87 -8.67
CA PHE A 234 21.24 15.44 -9.90
C PHE A 234 21.56 14.48 -11.04
N THR A 235 20.52 13.96 -11.69
CA THR A 235 20.67 13.18 -12.91
C THR A 235 19.95 13.90 -14.05
N SER A 236 20.61 13.94 -15.20
CA SER A 236 20.11 14.54 -16.43
C SER A 236 20.01 13.45 -17.50
N ASN A 237 18.79 13.17 -17.95
CA ASN A 237 18.54 12.22 -19.02
C ASN A 237 17.92 12.97 -20.22
N SER A 238 18.35 12.66 -21.45
CA SER A 238 17.68 13.15 -22.67
C SER A 238 16.72 12.09 -23.20
N TYR A 239 15.53 12.53 -23.61
CA TYR A 239 14.50 11.68 -24.23
C TYR A 239 14.07 12.30 -25.54
N SER A 240 14.07 11.52 -26.61
CA SER A 240 13.64 11.93 -27.95
C SER A 240 12.46 11.07 -28.41
N ASN A 241 11.42 11.71 -28.94
CA ASN A 241 10.29 11.04 -29.58
C ASN A 241 10.46 11.02 -31.10
N GLU A 242 11.06 9.96 -31.61
CA GLU A 242 11.25 9.78 -33.06
C GLU A 242 10.00 9.27 -33.79
N SER A 243 8.87 9.10 -33.11
CA SER A 243 7.64 8.58 -33.71
C SER A 243 6.76 9.67 -34.31
N ALA A 244 5.77 9.24 -35.09
CA ALA A 244 4.74 10.12 -35.68
C ALA A 244 3.63 10.54 -34.69
N HIS A 245 3.65 10.06 -33.44
CA HIS A 245 2.59 10.29 -32.45
C HIS A 245 3.17 10.89 -31.16
N GLY A 246 2.33 11.56 -30.37
CA GLY A 246 2.72 12.04 -29.04
C GLY A 246 2.92 10.88 -28.05
N TRP A 247 3.88 11.04 -27.14
CA TRP A 247 4.19 10.08 -26.08
C TRP A 247 3.92 10.67 -24.71
N LEU A 248 3.48 9.83 -23.77
CA LEU A 248 3.50 10.12 -22.35
C LEU A 248 4.67 9.40 -21.68
N CYS A 249 5.46 10.14 -20.89
CA CYS A 249 6.54 9.63 -20.06
C CYS A 249 6.18 9.80 -18.58
N LEU A 250 5.99 8.70 -17.87
CA LEU A 250 5.73 8.69 -16.42
C LEU A 250 6.96 8.21 -15.66
N TYR A 251 7.31 8.92 -14.60
CA TYR A 251 8.46 8.57 -13.78
C TYR A 251 7.99 7.99 -12.46
N TRP A 252 8.50 6.83 -12.10
CA TRP A 252 8.16 6.13 -10.87
C TRP A 252 9.37 5.95 -9.99
N GLN A 253 9.21 6.20 -8.70
CA GLN A 253 10.18 5.84 -7.68
C GLN A 253 9.59 4.84 -6.70
N LEU A 254 10.43 3.93 -6.22
CA LEU A 254 10.07 3.09 -5.09
C LEU A 254 10.21 3.92 -3.81
N ALA A 255 9.07 4.22 -3.18
CA ALA A 255 9.03 4.88 -1.88
C ALA A 255 8.99 3.81 -0.78
N ASP A 256 9.87 3.94 0.20
CA ASP A 256 10.00 3.07 1.37
C ASP A 256 9.80 3.92 2.64
N THR A 257 8.77 3.61 3.41
CA THR A 257 8.37 4.37 4.60
C THR A 257 8.45 3.48 5.82
N LEU A 258 9.35 3.82 6.74
CA LEU A 258 9.32 3.31 8.11
C LEU A 258 8.49 4.24 8.96
N THR A 259 7.59 3.69 9.77
CA THR A 259 6.84 4.48 10.75
C THR A 259 6.90 3.78 12.09
N VAL A 260 7.27 4.53 13.13
CA VAL A 260 7.20 4.10 14.53
C VAL A 260 5.87 4.58 15.10
N PHE A 261 5.17 3.67 15.75
CA PHE A 261 3.90 3.92 16.41
C PHE A 261 4.05 3.74 17.91
N ASP A 262 3.22 4.45 18.67
CA ASP A 262 2.95 4.09 20.06
C ASP A 262 2.05 2.86 20.17
N GLU A 263 1.79 2.43 21.41
CA GLU A 263 0.93 1.29 21.74
C GLU A 263 -0.52 1.45 21.24
N THR A 264 -0.95 2.68 20.94
CA THR A 264 -2.31 3.00 20.47
C THR A 264 -2.42 3.04 18.94
N GLY A 265 -1.28 2.90 18.23
CA GLY A 265 -1.21 3.04 16.79
C GLY A 265 -1.13 4.49 16.31
N THR A 266 -0.76 5.43 17.18
CA THR A 266 -0.47 6.81 16.79
C THR A 266 0.97 6.91 16.27
N PRO A 267 1.21 7.50 15.08
CA PRO A 267 2.55 7.64 14.54
C PRO A 267 3.37 8.64 15.37
N LEU A 268 4.53 8.20 15.87
CA LEU A 268 5.48 9.02 16.63
C LEU A 268 6.56 9.63 15.73
N SER A 269 7.08 8.83 14.80
CA SER A 269 8.10 9.27 13.85
C SER A 269 8.04 8.46 12.57
N SER A 270 8.54 9.01 11.48
CA SER A 270 8.63 8.33 10.20
C SER A 270 9.94 8.65 9.48
N VAL A 271 10.53 7.64 8.85
CA VAL A 271 11.66 7.78 7.94
C VAL A 271 11.18 7.38 6.56
N VAL A 272 11.18 8.33 5.64
CA VAL A 272 10.85 8.09 4.23
C VAL A 272 12.14 8.06 3.44
N SER A 273 12.36 6.98 2.70
CA SER A 273 13.44 6.86 1.73
C SER A 273 12.83 6.68 0.35
N ALA A 274 13.34 7.42 -0.63
CA ALA A 274 12.99 7.24 -2.02
C ALA A 274 14.27 7.04 -2.83
N THR A 275 14.34 5.96 -3.61
CA THR A 275 15.35 5.84 -4.65
C THR A 275 14.98 6.73 -5.83
N GLY A 276 15.97 7.17 -6.63
CA GLY A 276 15.72 7.93 -7.85
C GLY A 276 14.78 7.15 -8.77
N PRO A 277 14.24 7.77 -9.84
CA PRO A 277 13.28 7.12 -10.72
C PRO A 277 13.82 5.76 -11.12
N SER A 278 13.14 4.73 -10.65
CA SER A 278 13.55 3.34 -10.81
C SER A 278 13.03 2.80 -12.13
N VAL A 279 11.94 3.39 -12.62
CA VAL A 279 11.29 3.03 -13.89
C VAL A 279 10.75 4.29 -14.54
N VAL A 280 11.09 4.48 -15.82
CA VAL A 280 10.42 5.45 -16.69
C VAL A 280 9.46 4.66 -17.57
N TRP A 281 8.18 4.92 -17.43
CA TRP A 281 7.17 4.34 -18.29
C TRP A 281 6.97 5.22 -19.51
N GLY A 282 7.29 4.67 -20.67
CA GLY A 282 7.19 5.32 -21.98
C GLY A 282 8.06 4.60 -23.00
N PRO A 283 7.81 4.77 -24.31
CA PRO A 283 6.77 5.62 -24.89
C PRO A 283 5.40 4.95 -25.03
N VAL A 284 4.34 5.66 -24.61
CA VAL A 284 2.96 5.16 -24.76
C VAL A 284 2.15 6.03 -25.68
N LYS A 285 1.62 5.35 -26.71
CA LYS A 285 0.71 5.91 -27.71
C LYS A 285 -0.64 6.11 -27.05
N ILE A 286 -1.00 7.36 -26.82
CA ILE A 286 -2.29 7.74 -26.24
C ILE A 286 -3.44 7.20 -27.09
N ASP A 287 -3.26 7.16 -28.42
CA ASP A 287 -4.25 6.71 -29.39
C ASP A 287 -4.62 5.21 -29.28
N ASN A 288 -3.78 4.40 -28.59
CA ASN A 288 -3.92 2.95 -28.50
C ASN A 288 -4.05 2.44 -27.05
N LEU A 289 -4.51 3.27 -26.12
CA LEU A 289 -4.76 2.80 -24.76
C LEU A 289 -5.95 1.83 -24.76
N GLU A 290 -5.75 0.63 -24.21
CA GLU A 290 -6.85 -0.33 -24.05
C GLU A 290 -7.92 0.27 -23.12
N GLU A 291 -9.18 0.19 -23.53
CA GLU A 291 -10.31 0.57 -22.67
C GLU A 291 -10.38 -0.41 -21.50
N ASP A 292 -10.37 0.11 -20.27
CA ASP A 292 -10.75 -0.69 -19.11
C ASP A 292 -12.19 -1.18 -19.28
N PRO A 293 -12.53 -2.39 -18.80
CA PRO A 293 -13.93 -2.73 -18.62
C PRO A 293 -14.60 -1.68 -17.72
N ASP A 294 -15.61 -1.00 -18.27
CA ASP A 294 -16.28 0.15 -17.68
C ASP A 294 -16.63 -0.03 -16.18
N PRO A 295 -16.00 0.71 -15.25
CA PRO A 295 -16.35 0.68 -13.83
C PRO A 295 -17.70 1.35 -13.54
N THR A 296 -18.26 2.10 -14.49
CA THR A 296 -19.51 2.86 -14.36
C THR A 296 -20.74 2.01 -14.59
N ALA A 297 -20.65 0.95 -15.40
CA ALA A 297 -21.71 -0.06 -15.55
C ALA A 297 -22.09 -0.74 -14.22
N LEU A 298 -21.19 -0.77 -13.23
CA LEU A 298 -21.42 -1.31 -11.88
C LEU A 298 -21.94 -0.29 -10.86
N ARG A 299 -21.85 1.03 -11.14
CA ARG A 299 -22.37 2.08 -10.24
C ARG A 299 -23.87 2.33 -10.40
N ALA A 300 -24.47 1.94 -11.52
CA ALA A 300 -25.86 2.22 -11.84
C ALA A 300 -26.90 1.50 -10.95
N GLU A 301 -26.49 0.53 -10.12
CA GLU A 301 -27.40 -0.16 -9.18
C GLU A 301 -27.35 0.36 -7.73
N ILE A 302 -26.48 1.30 -7.40
CA ILE A 302 -26.51 1.97 -6.09
C ILE A 302 -27.51 3.13 -6.20
N ARG A 303 -28.79 2.82 -6.00
CA ARG A 303 -29.87 3.82 -5.88
C ARG A 303 -29.48 4.96 -4.95
N ASP A 304 -29.77 6.17 -5.41
CA ASP A 304 -29.76 7.45 -4.71
C ASP A 304 -30.59 7.39 -3.40
N ASP A 305 -30.01 6.90 -2.31
CA ASP A 305 -30.38 7.35 -0.97
C ASP A 305 -29.35 8.40 -0.55
N VAL A 306 -29.50 9.61 -1.13
CA VAL A 306 -28.84 10.82 -0.61
C VAL A 306 -29.36 11.03 0.80
N PRO A 307 -28.53 10.95 1.86
CA PRO A 307 -28.98 11.33 3.18
C PRO A 307 -29.24 12.84 3.17
N GLU A 308 -30.49 13.20 3.45
CA GLU A 308 -30.96 14.57 3.64
C GLU A 308 -30.00 15.29 4.60
N ILE A 309 -29.32 16.34 4.13
CA ILE A 309 -28.47 17.18 4.95
C ILE A 309 -29.41 17.96 5.88
N VAL A 310 -29.63 17.42 7.08
CA VAL A 310 -30.32 18.14 8.15
C VAL A 310 -29.42 19.29 8.56
N SER A 311 -29.80 20.51 8.17
CA SER A 311 -29.10 21.73 8.56
C SER A 311 -29.03 21.83 10.09
N VAL A 312 -27.82 21.74 10.63
CA VAL A 312 -27.55 22.01 12.05
C VAL A 312 -27.88 23.48 12.30
N ARG A 313 -28.85 23.73 13.19
CA ARG A 313 -29.21 25.08 13.65
C ARG A 313 -27.96 25.80 14.18
N PRO A 314 -27.72 27.07 13.82
CA PRO A 314 -26.66 27.84 14.47
C PRO A 314 -26.99 28.06 15.95
N ALA A 315 -25.95 27.99 16.79
CA ALA A 315 -26.01 28.23 18.23
C ALA A 315 -26.51 29.65 18.54
N PRO A 316 -27.23 29.86 19.66
CA PRO A 316 -27.75 31.18 20.01
C PRO A 316 -26.61 32.15 20.36
N GLU A 317 -26.66 33.33 19.72
CA GLU A 317 -25.82 34.48 20.03
C GLU A 317 -25.86 34.80 21.53
N GLN A 318 -24.69 34.79 22.17
CA GLN A 318 -24.53 35.46 23.46
C GLN A 318 -24.62 36.96 23.24
N LEU A 319 -25.73 37.52 23.73
CA LEU A 319 -25.95 38.95 23.96
C LEU A 319 -24.71 39.61 24.57
N ARG A 320 -24.04 40.45 23.79
CA ARG A 320 -23.29 41.59 24.30
C ARG A 320 -24.27 42.75 24.45
N SER A 321 -24.50 43.23 25.67
CA SER A 321 -24.80 44.65 25.93
C SER A 321 -24.65 44.97 27.42
N ALA A 322 -23.91 46.06 27.66
CA ALA A 322 -23.90 46.96 28.81
C ALA A 322 -23.63 46.37 30.21
#